data_AF-A0AAD2CTW8-F1
#
_entry.id   AF-A0AAD2CTW8-F1
#
_cell.length_a   1.000
_cell.length_b   1.000
_cell.length_c   1.000
_cell.angle_alpha   90.00
_cell.angle_beta   90.00
_cell.angle_gamma   90.00
#
_symmetry.space_group_name_H-M   'P 1'
#
loop_
_entity.id
_entity.type
_entity.pdbx_description
1 polymer ?
#
loop_
_entity_poly.entity_id
_entity_poly.type
_entity_poly.pdbx_seq_one_letter_code
_entity_poly.pdbx_strand_id
1 'polypeptide(L)'
;MRPASHRTAGIKRPIAALDVAEAPSPSVPFWTKPLPDDVCRVTTQPLHGVEEFVISGVGLEHQSPRPVLHPSLFTAWEAASAEVDEYFGWTPNELEIVGDEGRLVEALLSGHLCVISDGSYKRALGTASVQLLPRKGEKDRIIVRCQTPGLPQDQSVYRSELIGLLAGIMVVDWLLQQWAPMLHSKPRVRIACDGFSALLNTFSDNRVSPHQAQFDLVSSLHKALARSKASWEPSHVYGHLDHATPFSSLSWWSKRNVEVDNWAVAYRHQLIAPNARFFTELAALYIGDVKQSRLDPDYIQELVALPALRKRWREKLTVTPEAESETDWTSLARAMRSLPAGVQRWTTKHVVGMCGVGKFKVRWGYDTSAACPCCGEFEDHLHVPRCMAPSTSAEWDRRTVALDSWLDTQVTDPAIKHALLSLLKGVRDPSLPSIRVVPGRLRSAFRSQQCIGYQGLLEGRLSHQWAPLQEEYLQSRGSQRSPTLWASRLSHQLILLGFQLWEHRNSVQHSEDNVQLQERSQQVNNGIHNQFDMGPTDLPKVVQRMLSVKRLTVLNNPLVDREEWLKLLPIFLFVCLPFLPSN
;
A
#
# COMPACT_ATOMS: atom_id res chain seq x y z
N MET A 1 -44.36 45.04 -54.01
CA MET A 1 -45.53 44.78 -54.88
C MET A 1 -46.50 43.84 -54.16
N ARG A 2 -47.72 44.31 -53.88
CA ARG A 2 -48.97 43.51 -53.95
C ARG A 2 -49.55 43.74 -55.38
N PRO A 3 -50.62 43.09 -55.87
CA PRO A 3 -51.57 42.15 -55.25
C PRO A 3 -51.30 40.71 -55.77
N ALA A 4 -52.21 39.72 -55.90
CA ALA A 4 -53.67 39.70 -55.77
C ALA A 4 -54.25 38.35 -55.32
N SER A 5 -55.56 38.31 -55.18
CA SER A 5 -56.41 37.16 -54.87
C SER A 5 -57.55 37.06 -55.89
N HIS A 6 -58.00 35.84 -56.20
CA HIS A 6 -59.36 35.55 -56.70
C HIS A 6 -59.81 34.24 -56.03
N ARG A 7 -60.96 34.13 -55.33
CA ARG A 7 -62.37 34.34 -55.73
C ARG A 7 -62.79 33.35 -56.83
N THR A 8 -63.92 32.62 -56.78
CA THR A 8 -64.99 32.45 -55.76
C THR A 8 -65.89 31.27 -56.17
N ALA A 9 -66.75 30.80 -55.24
CA ALA A 9 -67.95 29.97 -55.48
C ALA A 9 -67.74 28.50 -55.95
N GLY A 10 -68.65 27.56 -55.65
CA GLY A 10 -69.78 27.66 -54.72
C GLY A 10 -70.81 26.52 -54.81
N ILE A 11 -71.32 26.11 -53.64
CA ILE A 11 -72.66 25.54 -53.38
C ILE A 11 -73.08 24.27 -54.16
N LYS A 12 -73.13 23.11 -53.47
CA LYS A 12 -74.39 22.43 -53.06
C LYS A 12 -74.14 21.16 -52.21
N ARG A 13 -74.98 21.01 -51.17
CA ARG A 13 -75.20 19.79 -50.35
C ARG A 13 -76.10 18.79 -51.12
N PRO A 14 -76.46 17.59 -50.60
CA PRO A 14 -75.99 16.86 -49.40
C PRO A 14 -75.55 15.40 -49.70
N ILE A 15 -75.14 14.65 -48.67
CA ILE A 15 -75.67 13.32 -48.26
C ILE A 15 -74.92 12.89 -46.99
N ALA A 16 -75.58 12.14 -46.10
CA ALA A 16 -75.09 11.84 -44.75
C ALA A 16 -74.44 10.46 -44.62
N ALA A 17 -73.56 10.36 -43.62
CA ALA A 17 -73.11 9.15 -42.91
C ALA A 17 -72.59 7.95 -43.72
N LEU A 18 -71.28 7.72 -43.59
CA LEU A 18 -70.66 6.40 -43.48
C LEU A 18 -69.34 6.57 -42.72
N ASP A 19 -69.15 5.79 -41.64
CA ASP A 19 -67.95 5.89 -40.81
C ASP A 19 -66.70 5.50 -41.59
N VAL A 20 -65.70 6.38 -41.58
CA VAL A 20 -64.36 6.05 -42.07
C VAL A 20 -63.58 5.48 -40.90
N ALA A 21 -63.36 4.17 -40.93
CA ALA A 21 -62.52 3.47 -39.95
C ALA A 21 -61.11 4.10 -39.90
N GLU A 22 -60.61 4.34 -38.69
CA GLU A 22 -59.26 4.87 -38.50
C GLU A 22 -58.20 3.94 -39.07
N ALA A 23 -57.14 4.52 -39.64
CA ALA A 23 -56.01 3.77 -40.15
C ALA A 23 -55.32 2.99 -39.01
N PRO A 24 -54.81 1.76 -39.25
CA PRO A 24 -54.18 0.97 -38.21
C PRO A 24 -52.96 1.69 -37.64
N SER A 25 -52.90 1.77 -36.32
CA SER A 25 -51.77 2.36 -35.59
C SER A 25 -50.46 1.59 -35.87
N PRO A 26 -49.30 2.27 -35.84
CA PRO A 26 -48.02 1.62 -36.07
C PRO A 26 -47.80 0.55 -34.99
N SER A 27 -47.69 -0.70 -35.42
CA SER A 27 -47.59 -1.85 -34.52
C SER A 27 -46.34 -1.75 -33.64
N VAL A 28 -46.56 -1.60 -32.34
CA VAL A 28 -45.51 -1.65 -31.30
C VAL A 28 -44.64 -2.90 -31.50
N PRO A 29 -43.32 -2.77 -31.66
CA PRO A 29 -42.45 -3.89 -32.01
C PRO A 29 -42.49 -4.96 -30.92
N PHE A 30 -42.50 -6.24 -31.35
CA PHE A 30 -42.68 -7.42 -30.49
C PHE A 30 -41.86 -7.38 -29.19
N TRP A 31 -40.60 -6.93 -29.27
CA TRP A 31 -39.64 -6.78 -28.17
C TRP A 31 -40.02 -5.78 -27.05
N THR A 32 -41.12 -5.04 -27.22
CA THR A 32 -41.59 -4.04 -26.24
C THR A 32 -42.96 -4.37 -25.64
N LYS A 33 -43.52 -5.54 -25.98
CA LYS A 33 -44.67 -6.10 -25.26
C LYS A 33 -44.16 -6.85 -24.02
N PRO A 34 -44.81 -6.70 -22.84
CA PRO A 34 -44.54 -7.61 -21.73
C PRO A 34 -44.85 -9.05 -22.16
N LEU A 35 -44.08 -10.00 -21.65
CA LEU A 35 -44.37 -11.42 -21.86
C LEU A 35 -45.69 -11.77 -21.14
N PRO A 36 -46.49 -12.71 -21.67
CA PRO A 36 -47.63 -13.26 -20.94
C PRO A 36 -47.19 -13.91 -19.62
N ASP A 37 -48.03 -13.79 -18.57
CA ASP A 37 -47.74 -14.21 -17.20
C ASP A 37 -47.43 -15.72 -17.03
N ASP A 38 -47.71 -16.54 -18.04
CA ASP A 38 -47.43 -17.98 -18.10
C ASP A 38 -46.08 -18.33 -18.76
N VAL A 39 -45.34 -17.34 -19.28
CA VAL A 39 -44.04 -17.55 -19.97
C VAL A 39 -42.88 -17.56 -18.97
N CYS A 40 -42.39 -18.75 -18.63
CA CYS A 40 -41.20 -18.92 -17.80
C CYS A 40 -39.89 -18.84 -18.61
N ARG A 41 -38.82 -18.31 -18.00
CA ARG A 41 -37.47 -18.36 -18.58
C ARG A 41 -36.85 -19.72 -18.33
N VAL A 42 -36.38 -20.41 -19.37
CA VAL A 42 -35.69 -21.71 -19.22
C VAL A 42 -34.21 -21.60 -19.55
N THR A 43 -33.38 -22.31 -18.78
CA THR A 43 -31.98 -22.57 -19.12
C THR A 43 -31.93 -23.91 -19.84
N THR A 44 -31.26 -23.98 -20.99
CA THR A 44 -31.06 -25.22 -21.74
C THR A 44 -29.60 -25.64 -21.78
N GLN A 45 -29.37 -26.95 -21.85
CA GLN A 45 -28.07 -27.53 -22.18
C GLN A 45 -28.20 -28.36 -23.47
N PRO A 46 -27.27 -28.21 -24.44
CA PRO A 46 -27.28 -29.01 -25.65
C PRO A 46 -26.82 -30.45 -25.35
N LEU A 47 -27.56 -31.45 -25.80
CA LEU A 47 -27.04 -32.82 -25.81
C LEU A 47 -25.91 -32.92 -26.84
N HIS A 48 -24.78 -33.52 -26.45
CA HIS A 48 -23.63 -33.64 -27.36
C HIS A 48 -23.97 -34.48 -28.59
N GLY A 49 -23.98 -33.84 -29.76
CA GLY A 49 -24.07 -34.49 -31.08
C GLY A 49 -25.41 -34.42 -31.80
N VAL A 50 -26.45 -33.79 -31.22
CA VAL A 50 -27.77 -33.63 -31.84
C VAL A 50 -28.31 -32.22 -31.57
N GLU A 51 -29.17 -31.67 -32.44
CA GLU A 51 -29.87 -30.38 -32.23
C GLU A 51 -31.01 -30.48 -31.18
N GLU A 52 -30.82 -31.28 -30.13
CA GLU A 52 -31.76 -31.43 -29.01
C GLU A 52 -31.24 -30.76 -27.74
N PHE A 53 -32.14 -30.05 -27.07
CA PHE A 53 -31.86 -29.25 -25.88
C PHE A 53 -32.68 -29.76 -24.69
N VAL A 54 -32.02 -30.00 -23.56
CA VAL A 54 -32.70 -30.35 -22.30
C VAL A 54 -32.80 -29.11 -21.42
N ILE A 55 -33.98 -28.85 -20.85
CA ILE A 55 -34.20 -27.79 -19.88
C ILE A 55 -33.50 -28.17 -18.57
N SER A 56 -32.43 -27.46 -18.23
CA SER A 56 -31.63 -27.67 -17.02
C SER A 56 -32.04 -26.78 -15.85
N GLY A 57 -33.06 -25.94 -16.02
CA GLY A 57 -33.62 -25.09 -14.97
C GLY A 57 -34.72 -24.18 -15.48
N VAL A 58 -35.68 -23.86 -14.60
CA VAL A 58 -36.78 -22.91 -14.87
C VAL A 58 -36.64 -21.74 -13.91
N GLY A 59 -36.43 -20.55 -14.45
CA GLY A 59 -36.49 -19.29 -13.70
C GLY A 59 -37.93 -18.79 -13.69
N LEU A 60 -38.58 -18.91 -12.52
CA LEU A 60 -39.78 -18.13 -12.23
C LEU A 60 -39.41 -16.66 -12.15
N GLU A 61 -40.25 -15.80 -12.74
CA GLU A 61 -40.06 -14.35 -12.63
C GLU A 61 -40.20 -13.95 -11.15
N HIS A 62 -39.24 -13.20 -10.63
CA HIS A 62 -39.29 -12.72 -9.26
C HIS A 62 -40.42 -11.70 -9.19
N GLN A 63 -41.58 -12.11 -8.64
CA GLN A 63 -42.72 -11.22 -8.46
C GLN A 63 -42.25 -9.99 -7.72
N SER A 64 -42.17 -8.86 -8.43
CA SER A 64 -41.86 -7.58 -7.82
C SER A 64 -42.92 -7.35 -6.75
N PRO A 65 -42.54 -7.03 -5.50
CA PRO A 65 -43.51 -6.86 -4.43
C PRO A 65 -44.55 -5.82 -4.86
N ARG A 66 -45.83 -6.12 -4.61
CA ARG A 66 -46.95 -5.24 -4.97
C ARG A 66 -46.65 -3.82 -4.49
N PRO A 67 -46.97 -2.77 -5.26
CA PRO A 67 -46.75 -1.40 -4.83
C PRO A 67 -47.43 -1.19 -3.47
N VAL A 68 -46.64 -0.77 -2.49
CA VAL A 68 -47.14 -0.46 -1.15
C VAL A 68 -48.17 0.66 -1.29
N LEU A 69 -49.39 0.43 -0.80
CA LEU A 69 -50.52 1.36 -0.95
C LEU A 69 -50.23 2.76 -0.37
N HIS A 70 -49.25 2.86 0.52
CA HIS A 70 -48.61 4.10 0.96
C HIS A 70 -47.09 3.87 1.05
N PRO A 71 -46.25 4.42 0.14
CA PRO A 71 -44.81 4.36 0.31
C PRO A 71 -44.41 5.14 1.58
N SER A 72 -43.43 4.63 2.32
CA SER A 72 -42.82 5.35 3.44
C SER A 72 -41.34 5.02 3.57
N LEU A 73 -40.56 6.04 3.89
CA LEU A 73 -39.16 5.97 4.29
C LEU A 73 -38.94 5.00 5.45
N PHE A 74 -39.90 4.89 6.38
CA PHE A 74 -39.78 3.97 7.51
C PHE A 74 -39.65 2.51 7.02
N THR A 75 -40.48 2.11 6.05
CA THR A 75 -40.43 0.79 5.42
C THR A 75 -39.11 0.54 4.67
N ALA A 76 -38.51 1.57 4.04
CA ALA A 76 -37.19 1.45 3.42
C ALA A 76 -36.08 1.26 4.46
N TRP A 77 -36.15 1.99 5.57
CA TRP A 77 -35.19 1.88 6.67
C TRP A 77 -35.30 0.55 7.41
N GLU A 78 -36.52 0.04 7.64
CA GLU A 78 -36.75 -1.31 8.17
C GLU A 78 -36.20 -2.39 7.22
N ALA A 79 -36.50 -2.31 5.92
CA ALA A 79 -35.98 -3.26 4.93
C ALA A 79 -34.45 -3.24 4.87
N ALA A 80 -33.83 -2.06 4.79
CA ALA A 80 -32.38 -1.92 4.82
C ALA A 80 -31.77 -2.42 6.15
N SER A 81 -32.44 -2.21 7.28
CA SER A 81 -31.96 -2.69 8.59
C SER A 81 -32.09 -4.20 8.75
N ALA A 82 -33.03 -4.83 8.04
CA ALA A 82 -33.15 -6.29 7.96
C ALA A 82 -32.08 -6.95 7.06
N GLU A 83 -31.43 -6.19 6.18
CA GLU A 83 -30.26 -6.63 5.40
C GLU A 83 -28.93 -6.46 6.17
N VAL A 84 -28.92 -5.88 7.36
CA VAL A 84 -27.71 -5.69 8.17
C VAL A 84 -27.36 -6.97 8.94
N ASP A 85 -26.13 -7.43 8.78
CA ASP A 85 -25.49 -8.45 9.61
C ASP A 85 -24.22 -7.90 10.29
N GLU A 86 -23.46 -8.77 10.98
CA GLU A 86 -22.22 -8.39 11.68
C GLU A 86 -21.13 -7.82 10.75
N TYR A 87 -21.11 -8.26 9.49
CA TYR A 87 -20.08 -7.96 8.50
C TYR A 87 -20.57 -7.02 7.40
N PHE A 88 -21.86 -7.02 7.05
CA PHE A 88 -22.41 -6.27 5.92
C PHE A 88 -23.64 -5.44 6.29
N GLY A 89 -23.73 -4.27 5.66
CA GLY A 89 -24.80 -3.31 5.88
C GLY A 89 -24.49 -2.38 7.05
N TRP A 90 -24.93 -1.14 6.93
CA TRP A 90 -25.00 -0.22 8.07
C TRP A 90 -26.18 0.71 7.84
N THR A 91 -27.07 0.80 8.83
CA THR A 91 -28.17 1.77 8.85
C THR A 91 -28.03 2.69 10.07
N PRO A 92 -28.62 3.90 10.02
CA PRO A 92 -28.78 4.71 11.22
C PRO A 92 -29.62 3.98 12.28
N ASN A 93 -29.30 4.19 13.56
CA ASN A 93 -29.94 3.46 14.66
C ASN A 93 -31.38 3.91 14.93
N GLU A 94 -31.69 5.19 14.70
CA GLU A 94 -33.04 5.74 14.82
C GLU A 94 -33.39 6.57 13.59
N LEU A 95 -34.65 6.43 13.15
CA LEU A 95 -35.27 7.28 12.15
C LEU A 95 -36.67 7.68 12.64
N GLU A 96 -36.91 8.99 12.73
CA GLU A 96 -38.12 9.59 13.27
C GLU A 96 -38.74 10.52 12.21
N ILE A 97 -40.01 10.33 11.88
CA ILE A 97 -40.75 11.20 10.96
C ILE A 97 -41.71 12.05 11.78
N VAL A 98 -41.48 13.36 11.80
CA VAL A 98 -42.31 14.34 12.50
C VAL A 98 -43.15 15.09 11.48
N GLY A 99 -44.47 15.00 11.59
CA GLY A 99 -45.40 15.65 10.65
C GLY A 99 -45.70 14.79 9.42
N ASP A 100 -45.83 15.45 8.26
CA ASP A 100 -46.28 14.83 7.00
C ASP A 100 -45.08 14.49 6.08
N GLU A 101 -44.84 13.18 5.87
CA GLU A 101 -43.79 12.69 4.97
C GLU A 101 -44.00 13.14 3.51
N GLY A 102 -45.26 13.23 3.06
CA GLY A 102 -45.59 13.65 1.69
C GLY A 102 -45.10 15.06 1.38
N ARG A 103 -45.17 15.98 2.37
CA ARG A 103 -44.63 17.35 2.22
C ARG A 103 -43.11 17.40 2.16
N LEU A 104 -42.42 16.48 2.83
CA LEU A 104 -40.97 16.35 2.75
C LEU A 104 -40.56 15.85 1.36
N VAL A 105 -41.36 14.98 0.76
CA VAL A 105 -41.21 14.50 -0.61
C VAL A 105 -41.52 15.60 -1.63
N GLU A 106 -42.58 16.38 -1.44
CA GLU A 106 -42.86 17.57 -2.27
C GLU A 106 -41.70 18.59 -2.20
N ALA A 107 -41.17 18.84 -1.00
CA ALA A 107 -40.00 19.70 -0.81
C ALA A 107 -38.74 19.13 -1.49
N LEU A 108 -38.57 17.81 -1.49
CA LEU A 108 -37.48 17.13 -2.18
C LEU A 108 -37.60 17.29 -3.70
N LEU A 109 -38.74 16.89 -4.27
CA LEU A 109 -39.00 16.94 -5.71
C LEU A 109 -38.98 18.38 -6.27
N SER A 110 -39.39 19.39 -5.48
CA SER A 110 -39.28 20.82 -5.85
C SER A 110 -37.90 21.45 -5.64
N GLY A 111 -36.92 20.70 -5.13
CA GLY A 111 -35.55 21.21 -4.94
C GLY A 111 -35.43 22.21 -3.78
N HIS A 112 -36.21 21.99 -2.72
CA HIS A 112 -36.36 22.84 -1.54
C HIS A 112 -36.06 22.14 -0.20
N LEU A 113 -35.82 20.82 -0.22
CA LEU A 113 -35.35 20.07 0.95
C LEU A 113 -33.91 20.49 1.33
N CYS A 114 -33.73 20.73 2.62
CA CYS A 114 -32.43 20.95 3.25
C CYS A 114 -32.12 19.78 4.19
N VAL A 115 -30.85 19.36 4.19
CA VAL A 115 -30.27 18.39 5.12
C VAL A 115 -29.27 19.13 6.00
N ILE A 116 -29.30 18.89 7.30
CA ILE A 116 -28.30 19.39 8.25
C ILE A 116 -27.81 18.21 9.09
N SER A 117 -26.50 18.00 9.18
CA SER A 117 -25.88 16.94 9.98
C SER A 117 -24.76 17.50 10.86
N ASP A 118 -24.56 16.89 12.03
CA ASP A 118 -23.51 17.26 12.99
C ASP A 118 -23.06 15.99 13.77
N GLY A 119 -21.78 15.95 14.14
CA GLY A 119 -21.07 14.78 14.67
C GLY A 119 -20.36 15.03 16.00
N SER A 120 -20.98 14.55 17.09
CA SER A 120 -20.37 14.58 18.42
C SER A 120 -19.31 13.48 18.61
N TYR A 121 -18.24 13.78 19.34
CA TYR A 121 -17.23 12.79 19.75
C TYR A 121 -16.73 13.04 21.17
N LYS A 122 -16.75 12.01 22.03
CA LYS A 122 -16.21 12.09 23.40
C LYS A 122 -15.83 10.71 23.93
N ARG A 123 -14.63 10.57 24.53
CA ARG A 123 -14.12 9.33 25.16
C ARG A 123 -14.24 8.09 24.25
N ALA A 124 -13.67 8.15 23.04
CA ALA A 124 -13.70 7.05 22.08
C ALA A 124 -15.12 6.60 21.63
N LEU A 125 -16.14 7.44 21.82
CA LEU A 125 -17.49 7.25 21.32
C LEU A 125 -17.86 8.41 20.38
N GLY A 126 -18.17 8.08 19.12
CA GLY A 126 -18.72 9.00 18.13
C GLY A 126 -20.23 8.80 17.97
N THR A 127 -20.96 9.89 17.77
CA THR A 127 -22.40 9.91 17.44
C THR A 127 -22.65 10.99 16.41
N ALA A 128 -23.70 10.84 15.60
CA ALA A 128 -24.16 11.89 14.70
C ALA A 128 -25.68 12.01 14.77
N SER A 129 -26.18 13.18 14.38
CA SER A 129 -27.59 13.41 14.12
C SER A 129 -27.77 14.16 12.82
N VAL A 130 -28.87 13.90 12.14
CA VAL A 130 -29.24 14.53 10.87
C VAL A 130 -30.70 14.96 10.94
N GLN A 131 -31.03 16.10 10.33
CA GLN A 131 -32.41 16.45 10.01
C GLN A 131 -32.61 16.83 8.55
N LEU A 132 -33.74 16.40 8.01
CA LEU A 132 -34.19 16.71 6.65
C LEU A 132 -35.51 17.50 6.75
N LEU A 133 -35.54 18.73 6.25
CA LEU A 133 -36.73 19.60 6.33
C LEU A 133 -36.73 20.69 5.24
N PRO A 134 -37.90 21.23 4.86
CA PRO A 134 -38.00 22.41 4.03
C PRO A 134 -37.63 23.70 4.80
N ARG A 135 -37.10 24.69 4.09
CA ARG A 135 -36.81 26.02 4.67
C ARG A 135 -38.06 26.85 4.99
N LYS A 136 -39.23 26.48 4.45
CA LYS A 136 -40.55 27.05 4.79
C LYS A 136 -41.42 25.92 5.33
N GLY A 137 -42.06 26.12 6.49
CA GLY A 137 -42.90 25.10 7.12
C GLY A 137 -42.11 24.12 7.99
N GLU A 138 -41.33 24.62 8.96
CA GLU A 138 -40.41 23.87 9.83
C GLU A 138 -41.06 22.83 10.79
N LYS A 139 -42.35 22.53 10.60
CA LYS A 139 -43.11 21.56 11.39
C LYS A 139 -42.81 20.14 10.93
N ASP A 140 -42.77 19.94 9.62
CA ASP A 140 -42.56 18.64 8.99
C ASP A 140 -41.04 18.42 8.86
N ARG A 141 -40.50 17.31 9.39
CA ARG A 141 -39.08 16.95 9.33
C ARG A 141 -38.84 15.44 9.54
N ILE A 142 -37.78 14.92 8.95
CA ILE A 142 -37.19 13.63 9.37
C ILE A 142 -36.00 13.93 10.28
N ILE A 143 -35.88 13.21 11.39
CA ILE A 143 -34.73 13.23 12.28
C ILE A 143 -34.09 11.84 12.27
N VAL A 144 -32.77 11.79 12.23
CA VAL A 144 -31.98 10.56 12.19
C VAL A 144 -30.92 10.66 13.26
N ARG A 145 -30.73 9.59 14.04
CA ARG A 145 -29.69 9.52 15.08
C ARG A 145 -28.92 8.22 14.94
N CYS A 146 -27.60 8.28 15.07
CA CYS A 146 -26.76 7.09 14.99
C CYS A 146 -25.50 7.18 15.83
N GLN A 147 -25.06 6.03 16.32
CA GLN A 147 -23.70 5.85 16.79
C GLN A 147 -22.77 5.70 15.58
N THR A 148 -21.59 6.31 15.67
CA THR A 148 -20.59 6.23 14.59
C THR A 148 -19.99 4.81 14.57
N PRO A 149 -20.14 4.03 13.48
CA PRO A 149 -19.62 2.68 13.40
C PRO A 149 -18.09 2.67 13.33
N GLY A 150 -17.44 1.65 13.88
CA GLY A 150 -15.98 1.52 13.91
C GLY A 150 -15.37 1.35 15.31
N LEU A 151 -14.10 0.97 15.36
CA LEU A 151 -13.41 0.64 16.61
C LEU A 151 -13.10 1.90 17.43
N PRO A 152 -12.96 1.81 18.78
CA PRO A 152 -12.67 2.96 19.64
C PRO A 152 -11.49 3.84 19.18
N GLN A 153 -10.46 3.24 18.59
CA GLN A 153 -9.29 3.96 18.04
C GLN A 153 -9.53 4.67 16.70
N ASP A 154 -10.56 4.28 15.95
CA ASP A 154 -10.97 4.96 14.70
C ASP A 154 -11.87 6.16 14.97
N GLN A 155 -12.54 6.18 16.13
CA GLN A 155 -13.50 7.21 16.51
C GLN A 155 -12.82 8.58 16.65
N SER A 156 -13.42 9.58 16.02
CA SER A 156 -12.94 10.97 16.02
C SER A 156 -14.07 11.91 15.61
N VAL A 157 -13.98 13.19 15.95
CA VAL A 157 -14.93 14.24 15.47
C VAL A 157 -15.13 14.11 13.96
N TYR A 158 -14.03 14.01 13.20
CA TYR A 158 -14.06 13.84 11.75
C TYR A 158 -14.81 12.58 11.29
N ARG A 159 -14.74 11.45 12.03
CA ARG A 159 -15.52 10.24 11.71
C ARG A 159 -17.02 10.45 11.99
N SER A 160 -17.36 11.14 13.07
CA SER A 160 -18.75 11.51 13.41
C SER A 160 -19.37 12.43 12.35
N GLU A 161 -18.63 13.41 11.82
CA GLU A 161 -19.12 14.27 10.73
C GLU A 161 -19.40 13.48 9.45
N LEU A 162 -18.47 12.60 9.06
CA LEU A 162 -18.63 11.78 7.85
C LEU A 162 -19.84 10.84 7.93
N ILE A 163 -20.13 10.24 9.10
CA ILE A 163 -21.30 9.37 9.24
C ILE A 163 -22.61 10.16 9.21
N GLY A 164 -22.64 11.40 9.73
CA GLY A 164 -23.78 12.30 9.61
C GLY A 164 -24.09 12.65 8.14
N LEU A 165 -23.06 12.98 7.36
CA LEU A 165 -23.20 13.19 5.91
C LEU A 165 -23.70 11.93 5.19
N LEU A 166 -23.18 10.75 5.54
CA LEU A 166 -23.56 9.49 4.90
C LEU A 166 -25.03 9.12 5.19
N ALA A 167 -25.46 9.25 6.44
CA ALA A 167 -26.85 9.07 6.84
C ALA A 167 -27.79 10.02 6.07
N GLY A 168 -27.44 11.31 5.96
CA GLY A 168 -28.22 12.29 5.22
C GLY A 168 -28.38 11.93 3.73
N ILE A 169 -27.30 11.47 3.09
CA ILE A 169 -27.32 11.04 1.68
C ILE A 169 -28.19 9.78 1.50
N MET A 170 -27.98 8.77 2.34
CA MET A 170 -28.74 7.51 2.28
C MET A 170 -30.24 7.72 2.47
N VAL A 171 -30.64 8.55 3.44
CA VAL A 171 -32.06 8.81 3.77
C VAL A 171 -32.77 9.59 2.65
N VAL A 172 -32.09 10.53 2.00
CA VAL A 172 -32.61 11.20 0.78
C VAL A 172 -32.76 10.20 -0.38
N ASP A 173 -31.80 9.31 -0.60
CA ASP A 173 -31.91 8.32 -1.66
C ASP A 173 -32.99 7.27 -1.37
N TRP A 174 -33.21 6.88 -0.11
CA TRP A 174 -34.32 6.01 0.30
C TRP A 174 -35.70 6.69 0.10
N LEU A 175 -35.84 7.98 0.42
CA LEU A 175 -37.05 8.76 0.09
C LEU A 175 -37.34 8.70 -1.43
N LEU A 176 -36.33 8.94 -2.26
CA LEU A 176 -36.49 8.89 -3.72
C LEU A 176 -36.82 7.48 -4.22
N GLN A 177 -36.25 6.43 -3.63
CA GLN A 177 -36.55 5.04 -4.00
C GLN A 177 -38.00 4.65 -3.69
N GLN A 178 -38.54 5.08 -2.55
CA GLN A 178 -39.92 4.75 -2.17
C GLN A 178 -40.96 5.58 -2.92
N TRP A 179 -40.76 6.91 -2.99
CA TRP A 179 -41.79 7.82 -3.49
C TRP A 179 -41.65 8.18 -4.97
N ALA A 180 -40.45 8.04 -5.55
CA ALA A 180 -40.18 8.45 -6.92
C ALA A 180 -39.16 7.52 -7.65
N PRO A 181 -39.36 6.18 -7.65
CA PRO A 181 -38.38 5.23 -8.22
C PRO A 181 -38.13 5.46 -9.73
N MET A 182 -39.14 5.97 -10.45
CA MET A 182 -39.07 6.25 -11.89
C MET A 182 -38.68 7.71 -12.21
N LEU A 183 -38.04 8.42 -11.27
CA LEU A 183 -37.64 9.82 -11.46
C LEU A 183 -36.44 9.96 -12.41
N HIS A 184 -36.65 10.72 -13.50
CA HIS A 184 -35.66 10.90 -14.56
C HIS A 184 -34.67 12.05 -14.31
N SER A 185 -35.09 13.07 -13.55
CA SER A 185 -34.29 14.27 -13.24
C SER A 185 -33.84 14.28 -11.78
N LYS A 186 -32.58 14.59 -11.51
CA LYS A 186 -32.08 14.65 -10.12
C LYS A 186 -32.62 15.88 -9.39
N PRO A 187 -33.44 15.75 -8.32
CA PRO A 187 -33.88 16.88 -7.53
C PRO A 187 -32.72 17.47 -6.72
N ARG A 188 -32.79 18.77 -6.45
CA ARG A 188 -31.70 19.49 -5.80
C ARG A 188 -31.85 19.51 -4.28
N VAL A 189 -30.83 19.05 -3.56
CA VAL A 189 -30.80 19.00 -2.10
C VAL A 189 -29.63 19.81 -1.58
N ARG A 190 -29.88 20.68 -0.61
CA ARG A 190 -28.82 21.40 0.10
C ARG A 190 -28.42 20.63 1.33
N ILE A 191 -27.14 20.42 1.55
CA ILE A 191 -26.62 19.72 2.73
C ILE A 191 -25.65 20.62 3.50
N ALA A 192 -25.82 20.66 4.81
CA ALA A 192 -25.03 21.48 5.71
C ALA A 192 -24.43 20.65 6.86
N CYS A 193 -23.20 20.99 7.22
CA CYS A 193 -22.37 20.35 8.24
C CYS A 193 -21.31 21.36 8.69
N ASP A 194 -20.89 21.32 9.96
CA ASP A 194 -19.88 22.22 10.50
C ASP A 194 -18.45 21.67 10.36
N GLY A 195 -18.32 20.36 10.17
CA GLY A 195 -17.14 19.66 9.71
C GLY A 195 -16.68 20.07 8.32
N PHE A 196 -16.07 21.24 8.17
CA PHE A 196 -15.58 21.76 6.88
C PHE A 196 -14.67 20.76 6.13
N SER A 197 -13.78 20.07 6.84
CA SER A 197 -12.94 19.01 6.26
C SER A 197 -13.73 17.78 5.80
N ALA A 198 -14.83 17.44 6.48
CA ALA A 198 -15.71 16.34 6.09
C ALA A 198 -16.50 16.71 4.83
N LEU A 199 -17.05 17.92 4.75
CA LEU A 199 -17.64 18.45 3.52
C LEU A 199 -16.65 18.45 2.34
N LEU A 200 -15.45 19.01 2.52
CA LEU A 200 -14.45 19.06 1.44
C LEU A 200 -14.04 17.66 0.95
N ASN A 201 -13.78 16.71 1.85
CA ASN A 201 -13.41 15.35 1.44
C ASN A 201 -14.59 14.59 0.83
N THR A 202 -15.82 14.84 1.27
CA THR A 202 -17.03 14.20 0.74
C THR A 202 -17.38 14.67 -0.66
N PHE A 203 -17.33 15.99 -0.91
CA PHE A 203 -17.82 16.63 -2.14
C PHE A 203 -16.72 17.06 -3.12
N SER A 204 -15.47 16.65 -2.93
CA SER A 204 -14.39 16.89 -3.90
C SER A 204 -14.21 15.73 -4.89
N ASP A 205 -13.86 16.07 -6.13
CA ASP A 205 -13.49 15.11 -7.19
C ASP A 205 -12.11 14.46 -6.98
N ASN A 206 -11.53 14.58 -5.78
CA ASN A 206 -10.20 14.08 -5.47
C ASN A 206 -10.19 12.56 -5.31
N ARG A 207 -9.11 11.91 -5.75
CA ARG A 207 -8.92 10.47 -5.49
C ARG A 207 -8.72 10.21 -4.00
N VAL A 208 -9.59 9.39 -3.42
CA VAL A 208 -9.48 8.90 -2.05
C VAL A 208 -8.21 8.05 -1.92
N SER A 209 -7.30 8.42 -1.01
CA SER A 209 -6.07 7.66 -0.74
C SER A 209 -6.36 6.53 0.24
N PRO A 210 -6.01 5.26 -0.07
CA PRO A 210 -6.27 4.15 0.85
C PRO A 210 -5.66 4.26 2.25
N HIS A 211 -4.59 5.07 2.40
CA HIS A 211 -3.89 5.27 3.68
C HIS A 211 -4.45 6.45 4.50
N GLN A 212 -5.39 7.23 3.95
CA GLN A 212 -5.96 8.37 4.67
C GLN A 212 -6.86 7.92 5.82
N ALA A 213 -7.05 8.77 6.82
CA ALA A 213 -7.98 8.50 7.90
C ALA A 213 -9.42 8.36 7.38
N GLN A 214 -10.17 7.38 7.90
CA GLN A 214 -11.58 7.12 7.55
C GLN A 214 -11.79 6.83 6.05
N PHE A 215 -10.86 6.11 5.41
CA PHE A 215 -10.96 5.71 4.01
C PHE A 215 -12.24 4.90 3.72
N ASP A 216 -12.64 4.02 4.63
CA ASP A 216 -13.88 3.24 4.56
C ASP A 216 -15.10 4.15 4.37
N LEU A 217 -15.22 5.20 5.18
CA LEU A 217 -16.31 6.17 5.11
C LEU A 217 -16.22 7.11 3.92
N VAL A 218 -15.04 7.70 3.65
CA VAL A 218 -14.90 8.66 2.53
C VAL A 218 -15.14 7.97 1.18
N SER A 219 -14.66 6.75 0.99
CA SER A 219 -14.94 5.97 -0.23
C SER A 219 -16.42 5.56 -0.34
N SER A 220 -17.06 5.22 0.79
CA SER A 220 -18.50 4.92 0.85
C SER A 220 -19.37 6.14 0.55
N LEU A 221 -18.97 7.33 1.01
CA LEU A 221 -19.60 8.62 0.71
C LEU A 221 -19.49 8.98 -0.77
N HIS A 222 -18.28 8.89 -1.35
CA HIS A 222 -18.05 9.09 -2.78
C HIS A 222 -18.93 8.14 -3.61
N LYS A 223 -19.04 6.88 -3.20
CA LYS A 223 -19.88 5.90 -3.90
C LYS A 223 -21.38 6.14 -3.70
N ALA A 224 -21.79 6.65 -2.54
CA ALA A 224 -23.17 7.09 -2.28
C ALA A 224 -23.54 8.25 -3.22
N LEU A 225 -22.75 9.33 -3.24
CA LEU A 225 -22.97 10.48 -4.13
C LEU A 225 -22.99 10.09 -5.62
N ALA A 226 -22.08 9.21 -6.05
CA ALA A 226 -22.05 8.72 -7.43
C ALA A 226 -23.29 7.89 -7.81
N ARG A 227 -23.89 7.17 -6.86
CA ARG A 227 -25.16 6.42 -7.04
C ARG A 227 -26.40 7.29 -6.85
N SER A 228 -26.29 8.38 -6.08
CA SER A 228 -27.42 9.15 -5.59
C SER A 228 -28.30 9.69 -6.70
N LYS A 229 -29.62 9.67 -6.46
CA LYS A 229 -30.62 10.21 -7.37
C LYS A 229 -30.83 11.71 -7.16
N ALA A 230 -30.30 12.31 -6.10
CA ALA A 230 -30.29 13.75 -5.86
C ALA A 230 -29.05 14.46 -6.45
N SER A 231 -29.16 15.77 -6.62
CA SER A 231 -28.06 16.69 -6.92
C SER A 231 -27.75 17.51 -5.67
N TRP A 232 -26.50 17.47 -5.22
CA TRP A 232 -26.12 17.97 -3.90
C TRP A 232 -25.44 19.35 -3.96
N GLU A 233 -25.97 20.33 -3.20
CA GLU A 233 -25.37 21.64 -2.93
C GLU A 233 -24.81 21.65 -1.49
N PRO A 234 -23.51 21.37 -1.27
CA PRO A 234 -22.91 21.43 0.07
C PRO A 234 -22.70 22.88 0.54
N SER A 235 -22.92 23.13 1.83
CA SER A 235 -22.66 24.41 2.50
C SER A 235 -22.06 24.19 3.86
N HIS A 236 -20.98 24.89 4.19
CA HIS A 236 -20.48 24.93 5.56
C HIS A 236 -21.40 25.79 6.45
N VAL A 237 -21.51 25.43 7.72
CA VAL A 237 -22.16 26.21 8.78
C VAL A 237 -21.22 26.26 9.97
N TYR A 238 -21.13 27.38 10.68
CA TYR A 238 -20.30 27.45 11.89
C TYR A 238 -21.02 26.80 13.07
N GLY A 239 -20.38 25.81 13.70
CA GLY A 239 -20.82 25.19 14.94
C GLY A 239 -20.75 26.12 16.15
N HIS A 240 -21.50 25.79 17.20
CA HIS A 240 -21.52 26.45 18.52
C HIS A 240 -21.65 27.99 18.54
N LEU A 241 -22.27 28.60 17.53
CA LEU A 241 -22.50 30.06 17.49
C LEU A 241 -23.42 30.56 18.61
N ASP A 242 -24.25 29.68 19.18
CA ASP A 242 -25.14 29.93 20.31
C ASP A 242 -24.40 30.25 21.62
N HIS A 243 -23.14 29.84 21.76
CA HIS A 243 -22.30 30.23 22.90
C HIS A 243 -22.02 31.74 22.97
N ALA A 244 -22.09 32.44 21.83
CA ALA A 244 -21.80 33.88 21.73
C ALA A 244 -22.97 34.72 21.20
N THR A 245 -23.96 34.10 20.55
CA THR A 245 -25.10 34.77 19.91
C THR A 245 -26.41 34.15 20.38
N PRO A 246 -27.40 34.91 20.89
CA PRO A 246 -28.68 34.35 21.32
C PRO A 246 -29.36 33.55 20.20
N PHE A 247 -29.92 32.38 20.52
CA PHE A 247 -30.53 31.47 19.55
C PHE A 247 -31.55 32.16 18.62
N SER A 248 -32.34 33.11 19.14
CA SER A 248 -33.29 33.91 18.35
C SER A 248 -32.64 34.68 17.20
N SER A 249 -31.42 35.19 17.39
CA SER A 249 -30.64 35.99 16.43
C SER A 249 -29.84 35.14 15.44
N LEU A 250 -29.74 33.83 15.65
CA LEU A 250 -29.03 32.93 14.74
C LEU A 250 -29.70 32.81 13.36
N SER A 251 -28.88 32.55 12.34
CA SER A 251 -29.37 32.23 11.00
C SER A 251 -30.21 30.95 10.99
N TRP A 252 -31.04 30.76 9.97
CA TRP A 252 -31.84 29.53 9.82
C TRP A 252 -30.98 28.25 9.88
N TRP A 253 -29.86 28.24 9.15
CA TRP A 253 -28.92 27.13 9.14
C TRP A 253 -28.28 26.91 10.52
N SER A 254 -27.84 27.98 11.17
CA SER A 254 -27.20 27.92 12.50
C SER A 254 -28.16 27.39 13.57
N LYS A 255 -29.45 27.76 13.54
CA LYS A 255 -30.47 27.20 14.44
C LYS A 255 -30.62 25.69 14.27
N ARG A 256 -30.66 25.22 13.01
CA ARG A 256 -30.75 23.79 12.68
C ARG A 256 -29.48 23.03 13.06
N ASN A 257 -28.31 23.65 12.97
CA ASN A 257 -27.03 23.06 13.42
C ASN A 257 -27.04 22.87 14.94
N VAL A 258 -27.45 23.88 15.71
CA VAL A 258 -27.59 23.78 17.17
C VAL A 258 -28.57 22.68 17.58
N GLU A 259 -29.65 22.47 16.81
CA GLU A 259 -30.57 21.35 17.05
C GLU A 259 -29.88 19.97 16.85
N VAL A 260 -29.15 19.75 15.75
CA VAL A 260 -28.48 18.46 15.51
C VAL A 260 -27.27 18.20 16.40
N ASP A 261 -26.47 19.22 16.75
CA ASP A 261 -25.39 19.11 17.76
C ASP A 261 -25.97 18.62 19.08
N ASN A 262 -27.01 19.29 19.60
CA ASN A 262 -27.68 18.88 20.84
C ASN A 262 -28.23 17.44 20.77
N TRP A 263 -28.79 17.01 19.65
CA TRP A 263 -29.24 15.63 19.47
C TRP A 263 -28.07 14.63 19.39
N ALA A 264 -27.00 14.93 18.67
CA ALA A 264 -25.81 14.08 18.58
C ALA A 264 -25.13 13.96 19.95
N VAL A 265 -25.08 15.05 20.72
CA VAL A 265 -24.61 15.13 22.11
C VAL A 265 -25.47 14.28 23.05
N ALA A 266 -26.80 14.35 22.92
CA ALA A 266 -27.74 13.60 23.74
C ALA A 266 -27.73 12.09 23.42
N TYR A 267 -27.54 11.72 22.15
CA TYR A 267 -27.54 10.33 21.67
C TYR A 267 -26.30 9.51 22.10
N ARG A 268 -25.41 10.05 22.94
CA ARG A 268 -24.18 9.37 23.39
C ARG A 268 -24.46 8.26 24.41
N HIS A 269 -25.03 7.16 23.93
CA HIS A 269 -25.17 5.90 24.66
C HIS A 269 -23.85 5.12 24.70
N GLN A 270 -23.61 4.37 25.79
CA GLN A 270 -22.49 3.43 25.90
C GLN A 270 -22.83 2.09 25.26
N LEU A 271 -23.09 2.11 23.95
CA LEU A 271 -23.29 0.91 23.14
C LEU A 271 -21.98 0.54 22.43
N ILE A 272 -21.83 -0.73 22.08
CA ILE A 272 -20.75 -1.16 21.17
C ILE A 272 -21.21 -0.82 19.76
N ALA A 273 -20.53 0.14 19.13
CA ALA A 273 -20.85 0.52 17.76
C ALA A 273 -20.58 -0.66 16.80
N PRO A 274 -21.48 -0.96 15.85
CA PRO A 274 -21.19 -1.97 14.83
C PRO A 274 -19.98 -1.54 13.98
N ASN A 275 -19.26 -2.52 13.42
CA ASN A 275 -18.13 -2.27 12.51
C ASN A 275 -18.31 -3.00 11.17
N ALA A 276 -19.57 -3.11 10.73
CA ALA A 276 -19.93 -3.71 9.47
C ALA A 276 -19.49 -2.85 8.26
N ARG A 277 -19.46 -3.47 7.08
CA ARG A 277 -19.19 -2.84 5.79
C ARG A 277 -20.40 -2.02 5.35
N PHE A 278 -20.20 -0.79 4.87
CA PHE A 278 -21.32 0.04 4.40
C PHE A 278 -21.91 -0.50 3.08
N PHE A 279 -23.21 -0.30 2.85
CA PHE A 279 -23.89 -0.66 1.59
C PHE A 279 -23.25 -0.05 0.32
N THR A 280 -22.59 1.10 0.48
CA THR A 280 -21.89 1.81 -0.61
C THR A 280 -20.38 1.54 -0.64
N GLU A 281 -19.83 0.79 0.31
CA GLU A 281 -18.41 0.44 0.37
C GLU A 281 -18.08 -0.59 -0.72
N LEU A 282 -17.17 -0.26 -1.64
CA LEU A 282 -16.84 -1.12 -2.79
C LEU A 282 -16.15 -2.43 -2.37
N ALA A 283 -15.26 -2.35 -1.39
CA ALA A 283 -14.59 -3.46 -0.74
C ALA A 283 -14.08 -2.97 0.64
N ALA A 284 -14.09 -3.84 1.62
CA ALA A 284 -13.59 -3.57 2.97
C ALA A 284 -12.37 -4.46 3.26
N LEU A 285 -11.37 -3.93 3.97
CA LEU A 285 -10.27 -4.74 4.49
C LEU A 285 -10.65 -5.28 5.88
N TYR A 286 -10.51 -6.58 6.07
CA TYR A 286 -10.58 -7.23 7.37
C TYR A 286 -9.21 -7.78 7.76
N ILE A 287 -8.86 -7.65 9.03
CA ILE A 287 -7.66 -8.23 9.63
C ILE A 287 -8.15 -9.10 10.81
N GLY A 288 -8.07 -10.42 10.65
CA GLY A 288 -8.99 -11.31 11.36
C GLY A 288 -10.43 -10.95 11.00
N ASP A 289 -11.32 -10.95 11.98
CA ASP A 289 -12.73 -10.56 11.79
C ASP A 289 -12.96 -9.03 11.94
N VAL A 290 -11.88 -8.25 12.07
CA VAL A 290 -11.95 -6.82 12.36
C VAL A 290 -11.80 -5.99 11.08
N LYS A 291 -12.89 -5.33 10.67
CA LYS A 291 -12.89 -4.33 9.59
C LYS A 291 -11.98 -3.14 9.94
N GLN A 292 -11.14 -2.73 8.98
CA GLN A 292 -10.21 -1.62 9.10
C GLN A 292 -10.79 -0.33 8.50
N SER A 293 -10.61 0.81 9.18
CA SER A 293 -11.03 2.13 8.68
C SER A 293 -10.17 2.66 7.52
N ARG A 294 -8.99 2.07 7.31
CA ARG A 294 -7.99 2.42 6.27
C ARG A 294 -7.05 1.26 5.96
N LEU A 295 -6.34 1.34 4.84
CA LEU A 295 -5.20 0.48 4.57
C LEU A 295 -3.95 1.06 5.27
N ASP A 296 -3.35 0.31 6.18
CA ASP A 296 -2.03 0.62 6.73
C ASP A 296 -0.98 -0.27 6.03
N PRO A 297 -0.15 0.27 5.10
CA PRO A 297 0.75 -0.56 4.29
C PRO A 297 1.82 -1.25 5.10
N ASP A 298 2.32 -0.60 6.15
CA ASP A 298 3.38 -1.14 7.00
C ASP A 298 2.81 -2.35 7.76
N TYR A 299 1.61 -2.21 8.36
CA TYR A 299 0.95 -3.31 9.06
C TYR A 299 0.51 -4.46 8.14
N ILE A 300 -0.04 -4.15 6.95
CA ILE A 300 -0.38 -5.17 5.94
C ILE A 300 0.89 -5.91 5.47
N GLN A 301 1.99 -5.20 5.25
CA GLN A 301 3.26 -5.78 4.86
C GLN A 301 3.84 -6.66 5.99
N GLU A 302 3.71 -6.27 7.24
CA GLU A 302 4.06 -7.13 8.38
C GLU A 302 3.23 -8.42 8.38
N LEU A 303 1.90 -8.33 8.31
CA LEU A 303 1.02 -9.50 8.32
C LEU A 303 1.28 -10.47 7.16
N VAL A 304 1.54 -9.96 5.96
CA VAL A 304 1.75 -10.79 4.76
C VAL A 304 3.19 -11.30 4.63
N ALA A 305 4.20 -10.45 4.86
CA ALA A 305 5.59 -10.78 4.57
C ALA A 305 6.38 -11.28 5.79
N LEU A 306 6.08 -10.82 7.01
CA LEU A 306 6.84 -11.18 8.20
C LEU A 306 6.76 -12.68 8.55
N PRO A 307 5.62 -13.39 8.40
CA PRO A 307 5.57 -14.84 8.63
C PRO A 307 6.51 -15.63 7.71
N ALA A 308 6.55 -15.26 6.42
CA ALA A 308 7.44 -15.87 5.44
C ALA A 308 8.92 -15.52 5.69
N LEU A 309 9.20 -14.28 6.09
CA LEU A 309 10.54 -13.81 6.45
C LEU A 309 11.06 -14.54 7.71
N ARG A 310 10.26 -14.61 8.77
CA ARG A 310 10.56 -15.38 10.00
C ARG A 310 10.77 -16.87 9.71
N LYS A 311 9.97 -17.47 8.81
CA LYS A 311 10.18 -18.85 8.36
C LYS A 311 11.56 -19.01 7.72
N ARG A 312 11.93 -18.14 6.79
CA ARG A 312 13.27 -18.14 6.16
C ARG A 312 14.38 -17.95 7.19
N TRP A 313 14.22 -17.02 8.14
CA TRP A 313 15.23 -16.77 9.18
C TRP A 313 15.52 -18.01 10.03
N ARG A 314 14.49 -18.77 10.40
CA ARG A 314 14.64 -20.08 11.07
C ARG A 314 15.32 -21.11 10.17
N GLU A 315 14.87 -21.27 8.93
CA GLU A 315 15.42 -22.24 7.95
C GLU A 315 16.88 -21.96 7.53
N LYS A 316 17.34 -20.72 7.68
CA LYS A 316 18.70 -20.29 7.32
C LYS A 316 19.57 -19.91 8.53
N LEU A 317 19.02 -20.00 9.74
CA LEU A 317 19.67 -19.63 11.00
C LEU A 317 20.32 -18.22 10.98
N THR A 318 19.70 -17.27 10.26
CA THR A 318 20.24 -15.91 10.07
C THR A 318 19.83 -14.91 11.14
N VAL A 319 18.65 -15.12 11.75
CA VAL A 319 18.11 -14.34 12.86
C VAL A 319 17.32 -15.33 13.74
N THR A 320 17.70 -15.48 15.00
CA THR A 320 16.95 -16.32 15.95
C THR A 320 15.76 -15.54 16.54
N PRO A 321 14.75 -16.20 17.14
CA PRO A 321 13.66 -15.49 17.82
C PRO A 321 14.15 -14.52 18.91
N GLU A 322 15.22 -14.90 19.63
CA GLU A 322 15.83 -14.08 20.66
C GLU A 322 16.51 -12.85 20.04
N ALA A 323 17.32 -13.04 19.00
CA ALA A 323 17.94 -11.96 18.23
C ALA A 323 16.89 -11.00 17.61
N GLU A 324 15.75 -11.54 17.16
CA GLU A 324 14.62 -10.75 16.67
C GLU A 324 14.04 -9.88 17.79
N SER A 325 13.77 -10.45 18.97
CA SER A 325 13.21 -9.72 20.12
C SER A 325 14.17 -8.67 20.70
N GLU A 326 15.49 -8.90 20.59
CA GLU A 326 16.51 -7.99 21.10
C GLU A 326 16.82 -6.81 20.16
N THR A 327 16.44 -6.87 18.88
CA THR A 327 16.78 -5.87 17.86
C THR A 327 15.90 -4.61 17.93
N ASP A 328 16.52 -3.42 17.85
CA ASP A 328 15.83 -2.14 17.65
C ASP A 328 15.39 -1.95 16.19
N TRP A 329 14.25 -2.56 15.86
CA TRP A 329 13.62 -2.42 14.54
C TRP A 329 13.19 -0.98 14.24
N THR A 330 12.89 -0.15 15.24
CA THR A 330 12.46 1.24 15.05
C THR A 330 13.61 2.11 14.54
N SER A 331 14.77 2.04 15.21
CA SER A 331 15.99 2.74 14.78
C SER A 331 16.48 2.24 13.42
N LEU A 332 16.42 0.93 13.18
CA LEU A 332 16.79 0.33 11.90
C LEU A 332 15.83 0.75 10.76
N ALA A 333 14.52 0.79 10.97
CA ALA A 333 13.56 1.26 9.98
C ALA A 333 13.77 2.75 9.63
N ARG A 334 14.07 3.59 10.63
CA ARG A 334 14.48 4.98 10.39
C ARG A 334 15.82 5.07 9.65
N ALA A 335 16.78 4.18 9.95
CA ALA A 335 18.07 4.14 9.27
C ALA A 335 17.89 3.77 7.78
N MET A 336 17.16 2.70 7.50
CA MET A 336 16.85 2.23 6.14
C MET A 336 16.17 3.32 5.31
N ARG A 337 15.17 4.02 5.85
CA ARG A 337 14.51 5.15 5.17
C ARG A 337 15.45 6.33 4.84
N SER A 338 16.57 6.47 5.57
CA SER A 338 17.56 7.53 5.34
C SER A 338 18.68 7.16 4.35
N LEU A 339 18.79 5.88 3.96
CA LEU A 339 19.80 5.42 2.99
C LEU A 339 19.37 5.74 1.55
N PRO A 340 20.30 5.97 0.61
CA PRO A 340 19.99 6.04 -0.82
C PRO A 340 19.31 4.75 -1.30
N ALA A 341 18.36 4.85 -2.23
CA ALA A 341 17.57 3.70 -2.69
C ALA A 341 18.42 2.55 -3.29
N GLY A 342 19.60 2.85 -3.85
CA GLY A 342 20.58 1.84 -4.27
C GLY A 342 21.15 1.03 -3.09
N VAL A 343 21.53 1.72 -2.01
CA VAL A 343 22.06 1.10 -0.78
C VAL A 343 20.96 0.33 -0.07
N GLN A 344 19.73 0.84 0.03
CA GLN A 344 18.60 0.08 0.59
C GLN A 344 18.42 -1.28 -0.09
N ARG A 345 18.39 -1.29 -1.44
CA ARG A 345 18.29 -2.53 -2.23
C ARG A 345 19.51 -3.45 -2.05
N TRP A 346 20.70 -2.88 -1.90
CA TRP A 346 21.90 -3.66 -1.58
C TRP A 346 21.76 -4.32 -0.20
N THR A 347 21.38 -3.58 0.85
CA THR A 347 21.25 -4.09 2.22
C THR A 347 20.25 -5.25 2.27
N THR A 348 19.07 -5.09 1.67
CA THR A 348 18.07 -6.18 1.59
C THR A 348 18.63 -7.42 0.90
N LYS A 349 19.37 -7.27 -0.21
CA LYS A 349 20.01 -8.40 -0.90
C LYS A 349 21.14 -9.03 -0.10
N HIS A 350 21.95 -8.22 0.58
CA HIS A 350 23.10 -8.65 1.38
C HIS A 350 22.66 -9.44 2.61
N VAL A 351 21.75 -8.89 3.43
CA VAL A 351 21.20 -9.54 4.64
C VAL A 351 20.52 -10.88 4.33
N VAL A 352 19.89 -11.00 3.15
CA VAL A 352 19.23 -12.22 2.68
C VAL A 352 20.22 -13.24 2.08
N GLY A 353 21.48 -12.83 1.92
CA GLY A 353 22.60 -13.61 1.36
C GLY A 353 22.58 -13.72 -0.17
N MET A 354 21.73 -12.95 -0.86
CA MET A 354 21.45 -13.04 -2.30
C MET A 354 21.92 -11.77 -3.05
N CYS A 355 23.19 -11.42 -2.84
CA CYS A 355 23.86 -10.24 -3.43
C CYS A 355 24.86 -10.61 -4.54
N GLY A 356 25.38 -9.60 -5.26
CA GLY A 356 26.36 -9.78 -6.32
C GLY A 356 27.75 -10.08 -5.77
N VAL A 357 28.01 -11.37 -5.50
CA VAL A 357 29.27 -11.96 -5.03
C VAL A 357 29.47 -13.33 -5.72
N GLY A 358 30.69 -13.87 -5.73
CA GLY A 358 31.10 -15.06 -6.50
C GLY A 358 30.10 -16.22 -6.46
N LYS A 359 29.73 -16.70 -5.27
CA LYS A 359 28.71 -17.76 -5.07
C LYS A 359 27.41 -17.53 -5.83
N PHE A 360 26.93 -16.28 -5.93
CA PHE A 360 25.70 -15.95 -6.64
C PHE A 360 25.92 -15.61 -8.11
N LYS A 361 27.06 -15.00 -8.48
CA LYS A 361 27.41 -14.79 -9.89
C LYS A 361 27.55 -16.12 -10.65
N VAL A 362 28.13 -17.15 -10.04
CA VAL A 362 28.13 -18.52 -10.60
C VAL A 362 26.72 -19.09 -10.71
N ARG A 363 25.91 -19.00 -9.65
CA ARG A 363 24.51 -19.50 -9.66
C ARG A 363 23.60 -18.80 -10.67
N TRP A 364 23.94 -17.58 -11.06
CA TRP A 364 23.24 -16.81 -12.09
C TRP A 364 23.86 -16.98 -13.50
N GLY A 365 24.94 -17.77 -13.64
CA GLY A 365 25.60 -18.01 -14.92
C GLY A 365 26.46 -16.85 -15.45
N TYR A 366 26.79 -15.85 -14.62
CA TYR A 366 27.62 -14.71 -15.01
C TYR A 366 29.12 -14.98 -14.91
N ASP A 367 29.55 -15.83 -13.97
CA ASP A 367 30.96 -16.21 -13.76
C ASP A 367 31.11 -17.74 -13.75
N THR A 368 32.30 -18.23 -14.09
CA THR A 368 32.68 -19.65 -13.97
C THR A 368 33.28 -20.01 -12.60
N SER A 369 33.61 -19.02 -11.77
CA SER A 369 34.32 -19.16 -10.50
C SER A 369 33.60 -18.43 -9.38
N ALA A 370 33.52 -19.07 -8.21
CA ALA A 370 32.96 -18.49 -6.99
C ALA A 370 34.02 -17.81 -6.10
N ALA A 371 35.26 -17.68 -6.59
CA ALA A 371 36.36 -17.09 -5.85
C ALA A 371 36.25 -15.56 -5.72
N CYS A 372 36.76 -15.04 -4.61
CA CYS A 372 36.88 -13.62 -4.31
C CYS A 372 37.91 -12.97 -5.25
N PRO A 373 37.61 -11.82 -5.88
CA PRO A 373 38.59 -11.14 -6.73
C PRO A 373 39.78 -10.59 -5.93
N CYS A 374 39.61 -10.34 -4.62
CA CYS A 374 40.65 -9.77 -3.78
C CYS A 374 41.62 -10.80 -3.18
N CYS A 375 41.23 -12.08 -3.03
CA CYS A 375 42.07 -13.10 -2.37
C CYS A 375 41.94 -14.54 -2.86
N GLY A 376 41.18 -14.83 -3.93
CA GLY A 376 41.05 -16.19 -4.49
C GLY A 376 40.16 -17.16 -3.71
N GLU A 377 39.92 -16.93 -2.42
CA GLU A 377 39.07 -17.79 -1.57
C GLU A 377 37.59 -17.79 -1.96
N PHE A 378 36.84 -18.84 -1.58
CA PHE A 378 35.40 -18.95 -1.84
C PHE A 378 34.61 -17.75 -1.28
N GLU A 379 33.85 -17.07 -2.15
CA GLU A 379 33.17 -15.83 -1.82
C GLU A 379 31.65 -16.00 -1.68
N ASP A 380 31.16 -15.74 -0.47
CA ASP A 380 29.76 -15.39 -0.24
C ASP A 380 29.61 -14.02 0.45
N HIS A 381 28.37 -13.64 0.77
CA HIS A 381 28.09 -12.34 1.41
C HIS A 381 28.83 -12.11 2.74
N LEU A 382 29.17 -13.17 3.49
CA LEU A 382 29.94 -13.06 4.74
C LEU A 382 31.44 -12.97 4.46
N HIS A 383 31.91 -13.53 3.35
CA HIS A 383 33.31 -13.40 2.93
C HIS A 383 33.68 -11.93 2.69
N VAL A 384 32.79 -11.12 2.09
CA VAL A 384 33.10 -9.72 1.72
C VAL A 384 33.69 -8.90 2.89
N PRO A 385 33.05 -8.79 4.07
CA PRO A 385 33.66 -8.09 5.21
C PRO A 385 34.81 -8.89 5.85
N ARG A 386 34.87 -10.22 5.70
CA ARG A 386 35.91 -11.10 6.29
C ARG A 386 37.19 -11.23 5.46
N CYS A 387 37.18 -10.78 4.21
CA CYS A 387 38.30 -10.94 3.28
C CYS A 387 39.56 -10.24 3.81
N MET A 388 40.61 -11.02 4.09
CA MET A 388 41.86 -10.53 4.69
C MET A 388 42.88 -10.02 3.66
N ALA A 389 42.50 -9.90 2.37
CA ALA A 389 43.33 -9.29 1.34
C ALA A 389 43.91 -7.94 1.81
N PRO A 390 45.18 -7.61 1.54
CA PRO A 390 45.80 -6.38 2.03
C PRO A 390 45.00 -5.10 1.72
N SER A 391 44.46 -4.99 0.49
CA SER A 391 43.60 -3.87 0.08
C SER A 391 42.28 -3.80 0.86
N THR A 392 41.62 -4.95 1.06
CA THR A 392 40.33 -5.01 1.78
C THR A 392 40.53 -4.76 3.28
N SER A 393 41.68 -5.16 3.83
CA SER A 393 42.07 -4.86 5.21
C SER A 393 42.34 -3.37 5.41
N ALA A 394 43.07 -2.73 4.50
CA ALA A 394 43.27 -1.27 4.53
C ALA A 394 41.94 -0.51 4.37
N GLU A 395 41.03 -0.99 3.52
CA GLU A 395 39.67 -0.46 3.39
C GLU A 395 38.92 -0.53 4.74
N TRP A 396 38.88 -1.72 5.35
CA TRP A 396 38.24 -1.98 6.65
C TRP A 396 38.78 -1.08 7.77
N ASP A 397 40.09 -0.97 7.92
CA ASP A 397 40.71 -0.19 8.99
C ASP A 397 40.35 1.28 8.85
N ARG A 398 40.45 1.83 7.63
CA ARG A 398 40.06 3.21 7.34
C ARG A 398 38.57 3.48 7.59
N ARG A 399 37.66 2.55 7.30
CA ARG A 399 36.23 2.73 7.65
C ARG A 399 35.98 2.61 9.15
N THR A 400 36.72 1.74 9.84
CA THR A 400 36.62 1.57 11.30
C THR A 400 37.11 2.82 12.04
N VAL A 401 38.20 3.44 11.58
CA VAL A 401 38.70 4.74 12.10
C VAL A 401 37.70 5.88 11.84
N ALA A 402 37.04 5.90 10.68
CA ALA A 402 35.98 6.87 10.40
C ALA A 402 34.76 6.70 11.33
N LEU A 403 34.35 5.45 11.61
CA LEU A 403 33.29 5.14 12.57
C LEU A 403 33.69 5.53 14.01
N ASP A 404 34.93 5.26 14.42
CA ASP A 404 35.47 5.65 15.73
C ASP A 404 35.38 7.18 15.95
N SER A 405 35.85 7.94 14.94
CA SER A 405 35.79 9.41 14.92
C SER A 405 34.35 9.95 14.91
N TRP A 406 33.44 9.25 14.23
CA TRP A 406 32.02 9.59 14.20
C TRP A 406 31.35 9.36 15.56
N LEU A 407 31.68 8.28 16.27
CA LEU A 407 31.16 7.99 17.61
C LEU A 407 31.56 9.07 18.63
N ASP A 408 32.78 9.60 18.54
CA ASP A 408 33.22 10.76 19.35
C ASP A 408 32.45 12.02 18.98
N THR A 409 32.28 12.29 17.68
CA THR A 409 31.50 13.43 17.18
C THR A 409 30.04 13.37 17.65
N GLN A 410 29.47 12.17 17.82
CA GLN A 410 28.14 11.98 18.39
C GLN A 410 28.08 12.09 19.93
N VAL A 411 29.21 12.20 20.64
CA VAL A 411 29.29 12.18 22.11
C VAL A 411 28.73 10.86 22.66
N THR A 412 29.18 9.75 22.07
CA THR A 412 28.87 8.39 22.54
C THR A 412 29.56 8.13 23.88
N ASP A 413 28.94 7.40 24.81
CA ASP A 413 29.60 6.93 26.04
C ASP A 413 30.89 6.17 25.64
N PRO A 414 32.08 6.55 26.15
CA PRO A 414 33.34 5.90 25.81
C PRO A 414 33.34 4.38 26.03
N ALA A 415 32.57 3.87 26.99
CA ALA A 415 32.43 2.44 27.23
C ALA A 415 31.48 1.77 26.22
N ILE A 416 30.42 2.45 25.76
CA ILE A 416 29.56 1.97 24.66
C ILE A 416 30.38 1.95 23.35
N LYS A 417 31.12 3.03 23.07
CA LYS A 417 32.06 3.12 21.94
C LYS A 417 33.04 1.93 21.93
N HIS A 418 33.73 1.69 23.05
CA HIS A 418 34.67 0.57 23.18
C HIS A 418 34.00 -0.80 23.02
N ALA A 419 32.80 -0.98 23.59
CA ALA A 419 32.04 -2.22 23.48
C ALA A 419 31.62 -2.52 22.03
N LEU A 420 31.03 -1.55 21.32
CA LEU A 420 30.59 -1.69 19.93
C LEU A 420 31.75 -2.00 18.99
N LEU A 421 32.86 -1.26 19.09
CA LEU A 421 34.05 -1.48 18.27
C LEU A 421 34.73 -2.83 18.57
N SER A 422 34.64 -3.31 19.81
CA SER A 422 35.12 -4.65 20.17
C SER A 422 34.25 -5.75 19.57
N LEU A 423 32.92 -5.58 19.54
CA LEU A 423 32.00 -6.50 18.86
C LEU A 423 32.22 -6.48 17.33
N LEU A 424 32.52 -5.32 16.76
CA LEU A 424 32.75 -5.18 15.31
C LEU A 424 33.98 -5.98 14.83
N LYS A 425 34.99 -6.22 15.68
CA LYS A 425 36.12 -7.11 15.35
C LYS A 425 35.68 -8.55 15.09
N GLY A 426 34.64 -9.03 15.78
CA GLY A 426 34.05 -10.36 15.57
C GLY A 426 33.37 -10.54 14.20
N VAL A 427 33.15 -9.46 13.44
CA VAL A 427 32.73 -9.56 12.03
C VAL A 427 33.84 -10.19 11.19
N ARG A 428 35.06 -9.68 11.37
CA ARG A 428 36.27 -10.03 10.60
C ARG A 428 36.76 -11.43 10.95
N ASP A 429 36.83 -11.71 12.24
CA ASP A 429 37.20 -13.03 12.76
C ASP A 429 36.23 -13.44 13.87
N PRO A 430 35.21 -14.26 13.56
CA PRO A 430 34.26 -14.80 14.53
C PRO A 430 34.87 -15.74 15.57
N SER A 431 36.13 -16.17 15.42
CA SER A 431 36.84 -17.00 16.40
C SER A 431 37.48 -16.19 17.53
N LEU A 432 37.57 -14.85 17.38
CA LEU A 432 38.13 -13.98 18.41
C LEU A 432 37.34 -14.11 19.71
N PRO A 433 38.02 -14.28 20.86
CA PRO A 433 37.34 -14.32 22.14
C PRO A 433 36.69 -12.96 22.45
N SER A 434 35.43 -13.00 22.88
CA SER A 434 34.75 -11.82 23.41
C SER A 434 35.57 -11.13 24.49
N ILE A 435 35.50 -9.79 24.55
CA ILE A 435 36.16 -9.02 25.61
C ILE A 435 35.71 -9.50 26.99
N ARG A 436 36.69 -9.81 27.86
CA ARG A 436 36.45 -10.41 29.18
C ARG A 436 35.90 -9.40 30.20
N VAL A 437 36.21 -8.12 30.02
CA VAL A 437 35.86 -7.03 30.94
C VAL A 437 34.91 -6.08 30.24
N VAL A 438 33.62 -6.23 30.52
CA VAL A 438 32.56 -5.29 30.16
C VAL A 438 32.06 -4.63 31.45
N PRO A 439 31.99 -3.28 31.54
CA PRO A 439 31.43 -2.59 32.71
C PRO A 439 30.05 -3.12 33.07
N GLY A 440 29.75 -3.26 34.37
CA GLY A 440 28.53 -3.91 34.86
C GLY A 440 27.25 -3.41 34.18
N ARG A 441 27.09 -2.09 34.05
CA ARG A 441 25.96 -1.43 33.38
C ARG A 441 25.74 -1.85 31.92
N LEU A 442 26.82 -2.13 31.17
CA LEU A 442 26.75 -2.48 29.75
C LEU A 442 26.58 -3.99 29.51
N ARG A 443 26.67 -4.82 30.55
CA ARG A 443 26.73 -6.29 30.41
C ARG A 443 25.48 -6.88 29.76
N SER A 444 24.31 -6.29 30.01
CA SER A 444 23.05 -6.72 29.41
C SER A 444 23.00 -6.40 27.91
N ALA A 445 23.18 -5.13 27.53
CA ALA A 445 23.22 -4.69 26.14
C ALA A 445 24.31 -5.39 25.32
N PHE A 446 25.47 -5.64 25.92
CA PHE A 446 26.55 -6.39 25.27
C PHE A 446 26.13 -7.83 24.95
N ARG A 447 25.55 -8.56 25.92
CA ARG A 447 25.05 -9.93 25.71
C ARG A 447 23.90 -9.99 24.71
N SER A 448 22.99 -9.03 24.77
CA SER A 448 21.91 -8.83 23.81
C SER A 448 22.46 -8.64 22.38
N GLN A 449 23.47 -7.78 22.21
CA GLN A 449 24.13 -7.60 20.91
C GLN A 449 24.91 -8.84 20.45
N GLN A 450 25.47 -9.64 21.37
CA GLN A 450 26.07 -10.94 21.03
C GLN A 450 25.02 -11.95 20.54
N CYS A 451 23.81 -11.94 21.10
CA CYS A 451 22.69 -12.74 20.63
C CYS A 451 22.26 -12.37 19.20
N ILE A 452 22.22 -11.06 18.90
CA ILE A 452 22.00 -10.53 17.52
C ILE A 452 23.15 -10.91 16.57
N GLY A 453 24.36 -11.05 17.11
CA GLY A 453 25.56 -11.49 16.40
C GLY A 453 26.31 -10.36 15.68
N TYR A 454 27.60 -10.61 15.41
CA TYR A 454 28.50 -9.61 14.82
C TYR A 454 28.07 -9.18 13.41
N GLN A 455 27.63 -10.12 12.58
CA GLN A 455 27.12 -9.81 11.24
C GLN A 455 25.83 -8.96 11.33
N GLY A 456 24.96 -9.23 12.31
CA GLY A 456 23.77 -8.42 12.55
C GLY A 456 24.11 -6.97 12.93
N LEU A 457 25.13 -6.78 13.78
CA LEU A 457 25.66 -5.46 14.10
C LEU A 457 26.13 -4.71 12.84
N LEU A 458 26.94 -5.33 11.96
CA LEU A 458 27.36 -4.72 10.70
C LEU A 458 26.16 -4.35 9.81
N GLU A 459 25.15 -5.20 9.77
CA GLU A 459 23.91 -4.99 9.01
C GLU A 459 22.93 -3.99 9.68
N GLY A 460 23.37 -3.29 10.73
CA GLY A 460 22.61 -2.23 11.40
C GLY A 460 21.62 -2.71 12.46
N ARG A 461 21.56 -4.02 12.77
CA ARG A 461 20.74 -4.57 13.87
C ARG A 461 21.44 -4.29 15.21
N LEU A 462 21.07 -3.16 15.81
CA LEU A 462 21.46 -2.80 17.17
C LEU A 462 20.53 -3.45 18.19
N SER A 463 21.07 -3.79 19.36
CA SER A 463 20.26 -4.06 20.54
C SER A 463 19.44 -2.84 20.95
N HIS A 464 18.16 -3.03 21.27
CA HIS A 464 17.29 -2.00 21.85
C HIS A 464 17.80 -1.45 23.19
N GLN A 465 18.72 -2.17 23.86
CA GLN A 465 19.30 -1.77 25.14
C GLN A 465 20.40 -0.70 25.01
N TRP A 466 20.94 -0.44 23.80
CA TRP A 466 21.98 0.57 23.62
C TRP A 466 21.49 2.01 23.74
N ALA A 467 20.29 2.32 23.21
CA ALA A 467 19.78 3.68 23.21
C ALA A 467 19.49 4.22 24.63
N PRO A 468 18.88 3.47 25.57
CA PRO A 468 18.73 3.89 26.97
C PRO A 468 20.06 4.15 27.68
N LEU A 469 21.06 3.29 27.49
CA LEU A 469 22.38 3.46 28.11
C LEU A 469 23.11 4.70 27.57
N GLN A 470 22.93 5.02 26.28
CA GLN A 470 23.43 6.26 25.70
C GLN A 470 22.63 7.48 26.19
N GLU A 471 21.33 7.34 26.47
CA GLU A 471 20.50 8.39 27.05
C GLU A 471 20.97 8.79 28.46
N GLU A 472 21.21 7.82 29.34
CA GLU A 472 21.79 8.05 30.68
C GLU A 472 23.10 8.86 30.59
N TYR A 473 23.99 8.50 29.66
CA TYR A 473 25.24 9.21 29.44
C TYR A 473 25.01 10.64 28.94
N LEU A 474 24.14 10.84 27.94
CA LEU A 474 23.83 12.17 27.40
C LEU A 474 23.20 13.09 28.45
N GLN A 475 22.29 12.56 29.28
CA GLN A 475 21.70 13.28 30.41
C GLN A 475 22.77 13.69 31.43
N SER A 476 23.70 12.79 31.80
CA SER A 476 24.82 13.11 32.70
C SER A 476 25.76 14.21 32.17
N ARG A 477 25.75 14.43 30.85
CA ARG A 477 26.53 15.45 30.13
C ARG A 477 25.73 16.72 29.83
N GLY A 478 24.47 16.82 30.27
CA GLY A 478 23.57 17.95 29.97
C GLY A 478 23.17 18.07 28.49
N SER A 479 23.33 17.01 27.70
CA SER A 479 23.17 17.03 26.24
C SER A 479 21.73 16.74 25.82
N GLN A 480 21.15 17.64 25.02
CA GLN A 480 19.80 17.51 24.45
C GLN A 480 19.75 16.67 23.15
N ARG A 481 20.72 15.76 22.95
CA ARG A 481 20.78 14.91 21.74
C ARG A 481 19.84 13.72 21.89
N SER A 482 19.08 13.41 20.84
CA SER A 482 18.14 12.28 20.84
C SER A 482 18.88 10.93 20.77
N PRO A 483 18.69 10.03 21.76
CA PRO A 483 19.32 8.70 21.78
C PRO A 483 18.78 7.78 20.66
N THR A 484 17.50 7.88 20.33
CA THR A 484 16.89 7.11 19.22
C THR A 484 17.37 7.60 17.85
N LEU A 485 17.67 8.90 17.70
CA LEU A 485 18.32 9.41 16.49
C LEU A 485 19.79 8.99 16.42
N TRP A 486 20.50 8.91 17.55
CA TRP A 486 21.87 8.36 17.62
C TRP A 486 21.90 6.90 17.17
N ALA A 487 21.04 6.04 17.74
CA ALA A 487 20.98 4.62 17.39
C ALA A 487 20.67 4.42 15.89
N SER A 488 19.67 5.15 15.37
CA SER A 488 19.34 5.10 13.94
C SER A 488 20.50 5.54 13.03
N ARG A 489 21.24 6.60 13.40
CA ARG A 489 22.41 7.04 12.63
C ARG A 489 23.59 6.08 12.76
N LEU A 490 23.77 5.42 13.90
CA LEU A 490 24.76 4.36 14.09
C LEU A 490 24.46 3.15 13.18
N SER A 491 23.21 2.68 13.13
CA SER A 491 22.77 1.65 12.19
C SER A 491 23.06 2.04 10.73
N HIS A 492 22.83 3.31 10.35
CA HIS A 492 23.19 3.83 9.03
C HIS A 492 24.72 3.74 8.77
N GLN A 493 25.57 4.18 9.70
CA GLN A 493 27.04 4.12 9.53
C GLN A 493 27.55 2.68 9.40
N LEU A 494 27.00 1.74 10.19
CA LEU A 494 27.35 0.31 10.13
C LEU A 494 26.99 -0.30 8.76
N ILE A 495 25.78 -0.01 8.25
CA ILE A 495 25.36 -0.44 6.91
C ILE A 495 26.26 0.14 5.82
N LEU A 496 26.65 1.42 5.92
CA LEU A 496 27.59 2.04 4.97
C LEU A 496 28.98 1.40 5.01
N LEU A 497 29.47 1.02 6.18
CA LEU A 497 30.75 0.30 6.32
C LEU A 497 30.72 -1.03 5.55
N GLY A 498 29.63 -1.79 5.69
CA GLY A 498 29.42 -3.03 4.93
C GLY A 498 29.28 -2.79 3.41
N PHE A 499 28.53 -1.75 3.02
CA PHE A 499 28.35 -1.39 1.60
C PHE A 499 29.68 -0.99 0.94
N GLN A 500 30.49 -0.19 1.61
CA GLN A 500 31.77 0.32 1.08
C GLN A 500 32.81 -0.80 0.89
N LEU A 501 32.78 -1.84 1.73
CA LEU A 501 33.62 -3.04 1.54
C LEU A 501 33.19 -3.84 0.29
N TRP A 502 31.88 -3.95 0.03
CA TRP A 502 31.36 -4.55 -1.19
C TRP A 502 31.67 -3.71 -2.44
N GLU A 503 31.61 -2.38 -2.31
CA GLU A 503 31.97 -1.44 -3.38
C GLU A 503 33.46 -1.52 -3.73
N HIS A 504 34.35 -1.58 -2.73
CA HIS A 504 35.78 -1.86 -2.90
C HIS A 504 36.06 -3.24 -3.54
N ARG A 505 35.36 -4.29 -3.08
CA ARG A 505 35.45 -5.62 -3.72
C ARG A 505 35.05 -5.58 -5.20
N ASN A 506 34.11 -4.72 -5.58
CA ASN A 506 33.68 -4.57 -6.97
C ASN A 506 34.62 -3.71 -7.81
N SER A 507 35.32 -2.71 -7.25
CA SER A 507 36.37 -2.02 -8.01
C SER A 507 37.52 -2.99 -8.33
N VAL A 508 37.94 -3.81 -7.37
CA VAL A 508 38.95 -4.88 -7.57
C VAL A 508 38.49 -5.92 -8.59
N GLN A 509 37.21 -6.33 -8.60
CA GLN A 509 36.66 -7.26 -9.60
C GLN A 509 36.93 -6.83 -11.06
N HIS A 510 37.01 -5.51 -11.30
CA HIS A 510 37.17 -4.90 -12.62
C HIS A 510 38.52 -4.20 -12.82
N SER A 511 39.49 -4.36 -11.90
CA SER A 511 40.86 -3.84 -12.03
C SER A 511 41.88 -4.95 -12.32
N GLU A 512 43.12 -4.54 -12.59
CA GLU A 512 44.27 -5.44 -12.73
C GLU A 512 44.68 -6.09 -11.39
N ASP A 513 44.12 -5.63 -10.26
CA ASP A 513 44.36 -6.20 -8.91
C ASP A 513 43.56 -7.48 -8.65
N ASN A 514 42.68 -7.88 -9.57
CA ASN A 514 41.89 -9.11 -9.47
C ASN A 514 42.81 -10.33 -9.53
N VAL A 515 42.97 -11.04 -8.41
CA VAL A 515 43.87 -12.20 -8.26
C VAL A 515 43.62 -13.25 -9.34
N GLN A 516 42.35 -13.52 -9.69
CA GLN A 516 42.00 -14.50 -10.72
C GLN A 516 42.41 -14.04 -12.13
N LEU A 517 42.37 -12.74 -12.42
CA LEU A 517 42.88 -12.20 -13.69
C LEU A 517 44.41 -12.20 -13.71
N GLN A 518 45.07 -11.95 -12.58
CA GLN A 518 46.52 -12.02 -12.46
C GLN A 518 47.04 -13.45 -12.66
N GLU A 519 46.47 -14.43 -11.96
CA GLU A 519 46.82 -15.86 -12.12
C GLU A 519 46.59 -16.34 -13.55
N ARG A 520 45.43 -16.02 -14.14
CA ARG A 520 45.11 -16.36 -15.53
C ARG A 520 46.04 -15.68 -16.53
N SER A 521 46.39 -14.41 -16.29
CA SER A 521 47.38 -13.66 -17.09
C SER A 521 48.78 -14.26 -17.00
N GLN A 522 49.20 -14.75 -15.82
CA GLN A 522 50.47 -15.45 -15.64
C GLN A 522 50.47 -16.81 -16.34
N GLN A 523 49.40 -17.61 -16.21
CA GLN A 523 49.25 -18.90 -16.91
C GLN A 523 49.31 -18.72 -18.43
N VAL A 524 48.60 -17.73 -18.96
CA VAL A 524 48.61 -17.37 -20.39
C VAL A 524 50.01 -16.90 -20.82
N ASN A 525 50.68 -16.05 -20.05
CA ASN A 525 52.05 -15.64 -20.36
C ASN A 525 53.02 -16.82 -20.37
N ASN A 526 52.95 -17.73 -19.39
CA ASN A 526 53.76 -18.94 -19.35
C ASN A 526 53.49 -19.86 -20.56
N GLY A 527 52.22 -19.98 -20.97
CA GLY A 527 51.86 -20.66 -22.22
C GLY A 527 52.52 -20.02 -23.44
N ILE A 528 52.50 -18.69 -23.54
CA ILE A 528 53.13 -17.93 -24.63
C ILE A 528 54.65 -18.15 -24.62
N HIS A 529 55.30 -18.05 -23.44
CA HIS A 529 56.71 -18.36 -23.28
C HIS A 529 57.06 -19.75 -23.84
N ASN A 530 56.34 -20.78 -23.38
CA ASN A 530 56.54 -22.16 -23.83
C ASN A 530 56.38 -22.32 -25.35
N GLN A 531 55.38 -21.68 -25.97
CA GLN A 531 55.18 -21.73 -27.44
C GLN A 531 56.35 -21.08 -28.20
N PHE A 532 56.89 -19.96 -27.70
CA PHE A 532 58.07 -19.34 -28.29
C PHE A 532 59.38 -20.12 -28.02
N ASP A 533 59.45 -20.87 -26.92
CA ASP A 533 60.63 -21.69 -26.57
C ASP A 533 60.64 -23.04 -27.33
N MET A 534 59.47 -23.61 -27.66
CA MET A 534 59.35 -24.79 -28.53
C MET A 534 59.65 -24.49 -30.01
N GLY A 535 59.36 -23.26 -30.46
CA GLY A 535 59.67 -22.81 -31.82
C GLY A 535 58.69 -23.32 -32.90
N PRO A 536 58.92 -22.95 -34.19
CA PRO A 536 57.93 -23.12 -35.26
C PRO A 536 58.00 -24.46 -36.00
N THR A 537 58.97 -25.33 -35.70
CA THR A 537 59.38 -26.47 -36.56
C THR A 537 58.22 -27.39 -36.94
N ASP A 538 57.38 -27.76 -35.97
CA ASP A 538 56.30 -28.75 -36.15
C ASP A 538 54.92 -28.11 -36.42
N LEU A 539 54.86 -26.78 -36.61
CA LEU A 539 53.61 -26.04 -36.83
C LEU A 539 53.29 -25.87 -38.33
N PRO A 540 52.00 -25.83 -38.73
CA PRO A 540 51.61 -25.48 -40.09
C PRO A 540 52.12 -24.09 -40.50
N LYS A 541 52.60 -23.94 -41.75
CA LYS A 541 53.20 -22.68 -42.28
C LYS A 541 52.36 -21.41 -42.10
N VAL A 542 51.03 -21.56 -42.01
CA VAL A 542 50.10 -20.44 -41.73
C VAL A 542 50.29 -19.91 -40.31
N VAL A 543 50.45 -20.82 -39.33
CA VAL A 543 50.58 -20.52 -37.90
C VAL A 543 52.02 -20.17 -37.53
N GLN A 544 53.03 -20.72 -38.22
CA GLN A 544 54.45 -20.36 -38.02
C GLN A 544 54.71 -18.84 -38.06
N ARG A 545 53.92 -18.08 -38.86
CA ARG A 545 54.01 -16.61 -38.93
C ARG A 545 53.68 -15.93 -37.59
N MET A 546 52.83 -16.52 -36.75
CA MET A 546 52.48 -15.98 -35.43
C MET A 546 53.68 -15.94 -34.48
N LEU A 547 54.63 -16.88 -34.65
CA LEU A 547 55.88 -16.92 -33.89
C LEU A 547 57.02 -16.08 -34.52
N SER A 548 56.82 -15.47 -35.69
CA SER A 548 57.80 -14.53 -36.26
C SER A 548 57.75 -13.12 -35.66
N VAL A 549 56.70 -12.82 -34.87
CA VAL A 549 56.56 -11.56 -34.12
C VAL A 549 57.39 -11.65 -32.83
N LYS A 550 57.93 -10.53 -32.34
CA LYS A 550 58.68 -10.51 -31.07
C LYS A 550 57.79 -10.95 -29.90
N ARG A 551 58.29 -11.87 -29.06
CA ARG A 551 57.62 -12.38 -27.85
C ARG A 551 56.98 -11.28 -26.99
N LEU A 552 57.72 -10.20 -26.73
CA LEU A 552 57.23 -9.05 -25.94
C LEU A 552 56.03 -8.34 -26.57
N THR A 553 55.91 -8.31 -27.90
CA THR A 553 54.75 -7.71 -28.57
C THR A 553 53.48 -8.51 -28.29
N VAL A 554 53.56 -9.83 -28.22
CA VAL A 554 52.41 -10.69 -27.86
C VAL A 554 52.06 -10.55 -26.38
N LEU A 555 53.08 -10.54 -25.50
CA LEU A 555 52.88 -10.42 -24.05
C LEU A 555 52.27 -9.08 -23.60
N ASN A 556 52.48 -8.02 -24.39
CA ASN A 556 51.92 -6.68 -24.12
C ASN A 556 50.45 -6.52 -24.56
N ASN A 557 49.85 -7.50 -25.24
CA ASN A 557 48.45 -7.41 -25.65
C ASN A 557 47.48 -7.60 -24.46
N PRO A 558 46.22 -7.14 -24.57
CA PRO A 558 45.15 -7.49 -23.64
C PRO A 558 45.04 -9.00 -23.37
N LEU A 559 44.52 -9.37 -22.19
CA LEU A 559 44.44 -10.79 -21.79
C LEU A 559 43.61 -11.63 -22.77
N VAL A 560 42.51 -11.07 -23.29
CA VAL A 560 41.64 -11.75 -24.28
C VAL A 560 42.44 -12.09 -25.55
N ASP A 561 43.12 -11.11 -26.13
CA ASP A 561 43.95 -11.26 -27.33
C ASP A 561 45.07 -12.28 -27.12
N ARG A 562 45.70 -12.28 -25.93
CA ARG A 562 46.72 -13.28 -25.55
C ARG A 562 46.17 -14.70 -25.45
N GLU A 563 44.94 -14.86 -24.94
CA GLU A 563 44.26 -16.16 -24.90
C GLU A 563 43.85 -16.65 -26.29
N GLU A 564 43.34 -15.77 -27.15
CA GLU A 564 43.02 -16.11 -28.54
C GLU A 564 44.28 -16.50 -29.32
N TRP A 565 45.37 -15.76 -29.14
CA TRP A 565 46.68 -16.10 -29.73
C TRP A 565 47.14 -17.51 -29.32
N LEU A 566 46.96 -17.91 -28.05
CA LEU A 566 47.27 -19.28 -27.60
C LEU A 566 46.33 -20.33 -28.19
N LYS A 567 45.01 -20.06 -28.24
CA LYS A 567 44.01 -21.01 -28.81
C LYS A 567 44.28 -21.32 -30.28
N LEU A 568 44.88 -20.37 -31.01
CA LEU A 568 45.24 -20.51 -32.43
C LEU A 568 46.53 -21.33 -32.68
N LEU A 569 47.28 -21.69 -31.62
CA LEU A 569 48.47 -22.55 -31.71
C LEU A 569 48.10 -24.02 -31.40
N PRO A 570 48.02 -24.91 -32.40
CA PRO A 570 47.32 -26.20 -32.31
C PRO A 570 48.08 -27.33 -31.58
N ILE A 571 48.81 -27.04 -30.51
CA ILE A 571 49.59 -28.04 -29.74
C ILE A 571 49.04 -28.26 -28.31
N PHE A 572 48.14 -27.40 -27.81
CA PHE A 572 47.66 -27.45 -26.41
C PHE A 572 46.50 -28.43 -26.13
N LEU A 573 46.48 -29.61 -26.76
CA LEU A 573 45.42 -30.61 -26.59
C LEU A 573 45.88 -32.02 -26.15
N PHE A 574 47.18 -32.25 -25.90
CA PHE A 574 47.69 -33.63 -25.68
C PHE A 574 48.59 -33.89 -24.45
N VAL A 575 48.96 -32.90 -23.61
CA VAL A 575 50.00 -33.13 -22.57
C VAL A 575 49.60 -32.79 -21.12
N CYS A 576 48.59 -31.95 -20.85
CA CYS A 576 48.26 -31.53 -19.47
C CYS A 576 46.76 -31.48 -19.13
N LEU A 577 46.08 -32.64 -19.06
CA LEU A 577 44.79 -32.79 -18.38
C LEU A 577 44.54 -34.25 -17.94
N PRO A 578 44.79 -34.62 -16.67
CA PRO A 578 44.06 -35.68 -16.01
C PRO A 578 42.82 -35.10 -15.30
N PHE A 579 41.67 -35.75 -15.47
CA PHE A 579 40.37 -35.44 -14.84
C PHE A 579 39.64 -34.15 -15.27
N LEU A 580 38.88 -34.26 -16.35
CA LEU A 580 37.49 -33.80 -16.37
C LEU A 580 36.58 -35.03 -16.54
N PRO A 581 35.59 -35.28 -15.66
CA PRO A 581 34.61 -36.34 -15.87
C PRO A 581 33.61 -35.94 -16.96
N SER A 582 33.13 -36.91 -17.71
CA SER A 582 32.10 -36.71 -18.74
C SER A 582 30.69 -36.81 -18.12
N ASN A 583 29.81 -35.89 -18.56
CA ASN A 583 28.40 -35.70 -18.19
C ASN A 583 28.13 -34.98 -16.85
#